data_AF-A0A9C8GKZ9-F1
#
_entry.id   AF-A0A9C8GKZ9-F1
#
_cell.length_a   1.000
_cell.length_b   1.000
_cell.length_c   1.000
_cell.angle_alpha   90.00
_cell.angle_beta   90.00
_cell.angle_gamma   90.00
#
_symmetry.space_group_name_H-M   'P 1'
#
loop_
_entity.id
_entity.type
_entity.pdbx_description
1 polymer ?
#
loop_
_entity_poly.entity_id
_entity_poly.type
_entity_poly.pdbx_seq_one_letter_code
_entity_poly.pdbx_strand_id
1 'polypeptide(L)'
;MKTGWRAYIHSNPEILTGKPVVKGTRLAVDFILGLFANGWTEQEVLESYPTLTPQALQAVFAFAAECMRKTSSTFIHFQHAQTGMFWTTARRLKPRATTCKVGLRRL
;
A
#
# COMPACT_ATOMS: atom_id res chain seq x y z
N MET A 1 -19.46 -15.00 15.93
CA MET A 1 -20.18 -13.79 15.50
C MET A 1 -19.51 -13.26 14.25
N LYS A 2 -20.18 -13.29 13.08
CA LYS A 2 -19.61 -12.83 11.81
C LYS A 2 -20.33 -11.54 11.42
N THR A 3 -19.94 -10.42 12.03
CA THR A 3 -20.50 -9.12 11.68
C THR A 3 -19.85 -8.65 10.38
N GLY A 4 -20.63 -8.45 9.33
CA GLY A 4 -20.11 -8.01 8.03
C GLY A 4 -19.64 -6.55 8.09
N TRP A 5 -18.33 -6.32 7.95
CA TRP A 5 -17.74 -4.97 7.98
C TRP A 5 -18.28 -4.02 6.89
N ARG A 6 -18.83 -4.57 5.79
CA ARG A 6 -19.40 -3.83 4.65
C ARG A 6 -20.59 -2.93 5.04
N ALA A 7 -21.25 -3.23 6.16
CA ALA A 7 -22.30 -2.37 6.70
C ALA A 7 -21.73 -1.04 7.23
N TYR A 8 -20.48 -1.02 7.69
CA TYR A 8 -19.86 0.12 8.37
C TYR A 8 -18.75 0.80 7.58
N ILE A 9 -18.11 0.12 6.63
CA ILE A 9 -17.01 0.68 5.84
C ILE A 9 -17.43 0.77 4.38
N HIS A 10 -17.07 1.88 3.74
CA HIS A 10 -17.28 2.11 2.32
C HIS A 10 -15.99 2.67 1.70
N SER A 11 -15.86 2.51 0.39
CA SER A 11 -14.79 3.11 -0.41
C SER A 11 -15.48 3.78 -1.60
N ASN A 12 -15.25 5.07 -1.75
CA ASN A 12 -15.74 5.86 -2.89
C ASN A 12 -14.50 6.56 -3.49
N PRO A 13 -14.20 6.39 -4.79
CA PRO A 13 -13.08 7.07 -5.45
C PRO A 13 -13.06 8.59 -5.24
N GLU A 14 -14.23 9.22 -5.10
CA GLU A 14 -14.39 10.66 -4.88
C GLU A 14 -14.05 11.08 -3.43
N ILE A 15 -14.02 10.14 -2.49
CA ILE A 15 -13.78 10.38 -1.06
C ILE A 15 -12.40 9.81 -0.69
N LEU A 16 -11.50 10.68 -0.22
CA LEU A 16 -10.15 10.29 0.21
C LEU A 16 -9.42 9.40 -0.83
N THR A 17 -9.61 9.70 -2.13
CA THR A 17 -8.97 8.96 -3.23
C THR A 17 -9.30 7.47 -3.22
N GLY A 18 -10.52 7.09 -2.82
CA GLY A 18 -10.94 5.70 -2.76
C GLY A 18 -10.44 4.93 -1.54
N LYS A 19 -9.79 5.59 -0.57
CA LYS A 19 -9.43 4.93 0.68
C LYS A 19 -10.69 4.40 1.40
N PRO A 20 -10.60 3.25 2.09
CA PRO A 20 -11.70 2.75 2.90
C PRO A 20 -11.95 3.68 4.10
N VAL A 21 -13.19 4.13 4.25
CA VAL A 21 -13.64 5.11 5.26
C VAL A 21 -14.82 4.53 6.05
N VAL A 22 -14.86 4.80 7.36
CA VAL A 22 -16.01 4.47 8.21
C VAL A 22 -17.21 5.35 7.84
N LYS A 23 -18.35 4.73 7.54
CA LYS A 23 -19.60 5.42 7.15
C LYS A 23 -20.03 6.43 8.20
N GLY A 24 -20.52 7.58 7.75
CA GLY A 24 -20.92 8.68 8.63
C GLY A 24 -19.76 9.46 9.23
N THR A 25 -18.52 9.13 8.89
CA THR A 25 -17.32 9.86 9.33
C THR A 25 -16.40 10.16 8.16
N ARG A 26 -15.39 11.02 8.38
CA ARG A 26 -14.26 11.20 7.46
C ARG A 26 -12.99 10.51 7.97
N LEU A 27 -13.15 9.43 8.75
CA LEU A 27 -12.05 8.67 9.32
C LEU A 27 -11.72 7.46 8.43
N ALA A 28 -10.50 7.48 7.89
CA ALA A 28 -9.99 6.38 7.09
C ALA A 28 -9.59 5.19 7.99
N VAL A 29 -9.73 3.98 7.48
CA VAL A 29 -9.40 2.74 8.20
C VAL A 29 -7.92 2.70 8.58
N ASP A 30 -7.03 3.13 7.68
CA ASP A 30 -5.58 3.18 7.91
C ASP A 30 -5.22 4.14 9.05
N PHE A 31 -5.90 5.29 9.13
CA PHE A 31 -5.73 6.23 10.22
C PHE A 31 -6.09 5.62 11.58
N ILE A 32 -7.25 4.98 11.69
CA ILE A 32 -7.70 4.34 12.94
C ILE A 32 -6.69 3.26 13.37
N LEU A 33 -6.27 2.38 12.44
CA LEU A 33 -5.26 1.36 12.72
C LEU A 33 -3.92 1.96 13.15
N GLY A 34 -3.55 3.11 12.59
CA GLY A 34 -2.36 3.87 12.99
C GLY A 34 -2.42 4.36 14.44
N LEU A 35 -3.59 4.78 14.94
CA LEU A 35 -3.76 5.15 16.35
C LEU A 35 -3.47 3.94 17.27
N PHE A 36 -4.03 2.78 16.96
CA PHE A 36 -3.76 1.55 17.72
C PHE A 36 -2.30 1.11 17.61
N ALA A 37 -1.66 1.29 16.45
CA ALA A 37 -0.23 1.02 16.30
C ALA A 37 0.65 1.94 17.16
N ASN A 38 0.17 3.15 17.45
CA ASN A 38 0.81 4.10 18.37
C ASN A 38 0.46 3.84 19.85
N GLY A 39 -0.24 2.74 20.17
CA GLY A 39 -0.55 2.35 21.54
C GLY A 39 -1.83 2.95 22.11
N TRP A 40 -2.69 3.56 21.29
CA TRP A 40 -3.98 4.08 21.75
C TRP A 40 -4.93 2.95 22.14
N THR A 41 -5.70 3.17 23.20
CA THR A 41 -6.75 2.26 23.66
C THR A 41 -8.07 2.53 22.93
N GLU A 42 -8.97 1.54 22.94
CA GLU A 42 -10.30 1.72 22.34
C GLU A 42 -11.08 2.87 22.99
N GLN A 43 -10.93 3.06 24.29
CA GLN A 43 -11.59 4.14 25.04
C GLN A 43 -11.13 5.52 24.57
N GLU A 44 -9.82 5.75 24.49
CA GLU A 44 -9.25 7.03 24.02
C GLU A 44 -9.71 7.36 22.59
N VAL A 45 -9.80 6.35 21.72
CA VAL A 45 -10.29 6.53 20.35
C VAL A 45 -11.77 6.90 20.34
N LEU A 46 -12.62 6.22 21.11
CA LEU A 46 -14.06 6.50 21.15
C LEU A 46 -14.38 7.85 21.82
N GLU A 47 -13.59 8.25 22.82
CA GLU A 47 -13.70 9.57 23.46
C GLU A 47 -13.26 10.70 22.53
N SER A 48 -12.18 10.49 21.77
CA SER A 48 -11.67 11.48 20.82
C SER A 48 -12.57 11.61 19.58
N TYR A 49 -13.24 10.53 19.19
CA TYR A 49 -14.09 10.47 18.00
C TYR A 49 -15.49 9.94 18.35
N PRO A 50 -16.37 10.76 18.96
CA PRO A 50 -17.69 10.33 19.42
C PRO A 50 -18.64 9.91 18.29
N THR A 51 -18.35 10.28 17.04
CA THR A 51 -19.07 9.80 15.86
C THR A 51 -18.76 8.35 15.50
N LEU A 52 -17.68 7.79 16.07
CA LEU A 52 -17.28 6.40 15.88
C LEU A 52 -18.01 5.51 16.89
N THR A 53 -18.74 4.51 16.40
CA THR A 53 -19.42 3.54 17.27
C THR A 53 -18.51 2.33 17.56
N PRO A 54 -18.69 1.65 18.71
CA PRO A 54 -17.94 0.43 19.01
C PRO A 54 -18.11 -0.66 17.93
N GLN A 55 -19.30 -0.77 17.33
CA GLN A 55 -19.57 -1.71 16.25
C GLN A 55 -18.81 -1.34 14.96
N ALA A 56 -18.71 -0.05 14.65
CA ALA A 56 -17.89 0.43 13.54
C ALA A 56 -16.40 0.15 13.78
N LEU A 57 -15.93 0.31 15.01
CA LEU A 57 -14.55 -0.03 15.39
C LEU A 57 -14.25 -1.52 15.20
N GLN A 58 -15.15 -2.40 15.63
CA GLN A 58 -15.03 -3.85 15.35
C GLN A 58 -15.00 -4.14 13.84
N ALA A 59 -15.77 -3.41 13.03
CA ALA A 59 -15.75 -3.54 11.58
C ALA A 59 -14.40 -3.13 10.95
N VAL A 60 -13.70 -2.15 11.51
CA VAL A 60 -12.33 -1.75 11.10
C VAL A 60 -11.37 -2.94 11.20
N PHE A 61 -11.35 -3.62 12.35
CA PHE A 61 -10.50 -4.80 12.55
C PHE A 61 -10.92 -5.97 11.65
N ALA A 62 -12.23 -6.19 11.48
CA ALA A 62 -12.74 -7.24 10.60
C ALA A 62 -12.35 -7.01 9.13
N PHE A 63 -12.40 -5.76 8.67
CA PHE A 63 -11.93 -5.37 7.32
C PHE A 63 -10.44 -5.62 7.17
N ALA A 64 -9.61 -5.18 8.11
CA ALA A 64 -8.16 -5.39 8.07
C ALA A 64 -7.80 -6.89 8.00
N ALA A 65 -8.45 -7.71 8.83
CA ALA A 65 -8.25 -9.15 8.81
C ALA A 65 -8.67 -9.79 7.47
N GLU A 66 -9.72 -9.29 6.82
CA GLU A 66 -10.12 -9.76 5.48
C GLU A 66 -9.14 -9.34 4.38
N CYS A 67 -8.64 -8.10 4.42
CA CYS A 67 -7.61 -7.63 3.50
C CYS A 67 -6.36 -8.51 3.57
N MET A 68 -5.90 -8.86 4.77
CA MET A 68 -4.75 -9.76 4.95
C MET A 68 -5.01 -11.15 4.37
N ARG A 69 -6.20 -11.74 4.58
CA ARG A 69 -6.56 -13.03 4.01
C ARG A 69 -6.57 -13.03 2.48
N LYS A 70 -7.09 -11.97 1.87
CA LYS A 70 -7.13 -11.83 0.39
C LYS A 70 -5.72 -11.81 -0.20
N THR A 71 -4.80 -11.07 0.42
CA THR A 71 -3.41 -10.97 -0.03
C THR A 71 -2.70 -12.33 0.03
N SER A 72 -2.94 -13.13 1.08
CA SER A 72 -2.34 -14.47 1.21
C SER A 72 -2.76 -15.43 0.08
N SER A 73 -3.94 -15.24 -0.52
CA SER A 73 -4.41 -16.06 -1.64
C SER A 73 -3.88 -15.62 -3.01
N THR A 74 -3.39 -14.39 -3.15
CA THR A 74 -2.85 -13.87 -4.43
C THR A 74 -1.36 -14.17 -4.61
N PHE A 75 -0.64 -14.47 -3.53
CA PHE A 75 0.81 -14.70 -3.59
C PHE A 75 1.20 -16.06 -4.21
N ILE A 76 0.26 -17.00 -4.37
CA ILE A 76 0.54 -18.33 -4.96
C ILE A 76 0.46 -18.38 -6.51
N HIS A 77 0.37 -17.24 -7.20
CA HIS A 77 0.39 -17.20 -8.68
C HIS A 77 1.57 -16.41 -9.26
N PHE A 78 2.74 -16.48 -8.61
CA PHE A 78 4.02 -16.04 -9.20
C PHE A 78 5.04 -17.17 -9.18
N GLN A 79 4.68 -18.31 -9.75
CA GLN A 79 5.62 -19.37 -10.13
C GLN A 79 5.26 -19.87 -11.52
N HIS A 80 5.81 -19.19 -12.55
CA HIS A 80 6.39 -19.78 -13.76
C HIS A 80 6.64 -18.66 -14.80
N ALA A 81 7.76 -17.96 -14.66
CA ALA A 81 8.52 -17.52 -15.83
C ALA A 81 9.85 -18.28 -15.77
N GLN A 82 9.78 -19.55 -16.15
CA GLN A 82 10.92 -20.44 -16.20
C GLN A 82 11.83 -20.10 -17.39
N THR A 83 13.11 -19.94 -17.07
CA THR A 83 14.29 -20.42 -17.81
C THR A 83 14.57 -19.91 -19.23
N GLY A 84 15.61 -19.08 -19.30
CA GLY A 84 16.51 -18.94 -20.44
C GLY A 84 17.94 -18.68 -19.95
N MET A 85 18.61 -19.75 -19.52
CA MET A 85 20.03 -19.79 -19.16
C MET A 85 20.90 -19.39 -20.36
N PHE A 86 21.73 -18.35 -20.27
CA PHE A 86 22.89 -18.19 -21.17
C PHE A 86 23.98 -17.30 -20.54
N TRP A 87 24.79 -17.90 -19.67
CA TRP A 87 26.15 -17.45 -19.42
C TRP A 87 27.02 -17.98 -20.56
N THR A 88 27.43 -17.12 -21.50
CA THR A 88 28.61 -17.33 -22.36
C THR A 88 28.99 -16.01 -23.03
N THR A 89 30.14 -15.49 -22.59
CA THR A 89 31.16 -14.79 -23.38
C THR A 89 30.76 -13.74 -24.43
N ALA A 90 31.26 -12.51 -24.17
CA ALA A 90 31.72 -11.53 -25.16
C ALA A 90 30.69 -10.95 -26.14
N ARG A 91 30.25 -9.71 -25.88
CA ARG A 91 29.96 -8.76 -26.97
C ARG A 91 30.29 -7.32 -26.59
N ARG A 92 31.56 -6.98 -26.84
CA ARG A 92 32.03 -5.78 -27.55
C ARG A 92 31.42 -4.44 -27.08
N LEU A 93 32.10 -3.81 -26.13
CA LEU A 93 32.11 -2.35 -25.97
C LEU A 93 32.36 -1.71 -27.35
N LYS A 94 31.39 -0.95 -27.87
CA LYS A 94 31.63 0.02 -28.95
C LYS A 94 32.09 1.33 -28.28
N PRO A 95 33.32 1.82 -28.50
CA PRO A 95 33.70 3.14 -28.05
C PRO A 95 33.02 4.18 -28.93
N ARG A 96 32.19 5.05 -28.32
CA ARG A 96 31.67 6.24 -28.98
C ARG A 96 32.73 7.33 -28.83
N ALA A 97 33.53 7.52 -29.88
CA ALA A 97 34.50 8.60 -29.97
C ALA A 97 33.78 9.95 -30.00
N THR A 98 33.88 10.72 -28.93
CA THR A 98 33.68 12.18 -28.94
C THR A 98 35.05 12.83 -28.96
N THR A 99 35.50 13.25 -30.15
CA THR A 99 36.66 14.12 -30.32
C THR A 99 36.28 15.52 -29.83
N CYS A 100 36.60 15.82 -28.58
CA CYS A 100 36.59 17.18 -28.07
C CYS A 100 37.85 17.89 -28.60
N LYS A 101 37.69 18.71 -29.63
CA LYS A 101 38.72 19.67 -30.09
C LYS A 101 38.90 20.74 -29.01
N VAL A 102 39.85 20.55 -28.10
CA VAL A 102 40.39 21.65 -27.30
C VAL A 102 41.52 22.27 -28.11
N GLY A 103 41.27 23.48 -28.61
CA GLY A 103 42.24 24.27 -29.35
C GLY A 103 43.37 24.74 -28.44
N LEU A 104 44.58 24.28 -28.72
CA LEU A 104 45.80 24.85 -28.17
C LEU A 104 46.27 25.97 -29.14
N ARG A 105 45.96 27.23 -28.81
CA ARG A 105 46.69 28.37 -29.40
C ARG A 105 48.01 28.49 -28.65
N ARG A 106 49.12 28.34 -29.37
CA ARG A 106 50.46 28.76 -28.93
C ARG A 106 50.48 30.29 -28.83
N LEU A 107 50.84 30.79 -27.67
CA LEU A 107 51.87 31.82 -27.50
C LEU A 107 52.75 31.38 -26.33
#